data_AF-A0A0H2YHN8-F1
#
_entry.id   AF-A0A0H2YHN8-F1
#
_cell.length_a   1.000
_cell.length_b   1.000
_cell.length_c   1.000
_cell.angle_alpha   90.00
_cell.angle_beta   90.00
_cell.angle_gamma   90.00
#
_symmetry.space_group_name_H-M   'P 1'
#
loop_
_entity.id
_entity.type
_entity.pdbx_description
1 polymer ?
#
loop_
_entity_poly.entity_id
_entity_poly.type
_entity_poly.pdbx_seq_one_letter_code
_entity_poly.pdbx_strand_id
1 'polypeptide(L)'
;MKRKVSISRMIKWRIKRGRHLHERYSIALAMMMRVARQFESMQASFPFNLVTDSGFSGEDLVSDLLGFYRVFSIPSPFEILRPVSKEEALKRWDYYGPIGSYKNENFLSLLFPDPEKFRNSKPRLGYLPSFMQTVIPYNNFKSGNVGIASQDGVEVDTHFLG
;
A
#
# COMPACT_ATOMS: atom_id res chain seq x y z
N MET A 1 23.61 9.51 -23.40
CA MET A 1 23.82 8.78 -22.13
C MET A 1 22.67 9.08 -21.19
N LYS A 2 21.79 8.12 -20.87
CA LYS A 2 20.66 8.33 -19.95
C LYS A 2 21.13 7.98 -18.52
N ARG A 3 20.97 8.91 -17.58
CA ARG A 3 21.17 8.64 -16.14
C ARG A 3 19.85 8.20 -15.54
N LYS A 4 19.81 7.02 -14.91
CA LYS A 4 18.66 6.60 -14.11
C LYS A 4 19.00 6.87 -12.65
N VAL A 5 18.23 7.74 -12.02
CA VAL A 5 18.31 7.99 -10.57
C VAL A 5 17.15 7.22 -9.94
N SER A 6 17.43 6.45 -8.90
CA SER A 6 16.40 5.83 -8.07
C SER A 6 16.53 6.36 -6.64
N ILE A 7 15.38 6.64 -6.03
CA ILE A 7 15.28 7.18 -4.68
C ILE A 7 14.37 6.26 -3.89
N SER A 8 14.80 5.83 -2.71
CA SER A 8 14.05 4.93 -1.84
C SER A 8 13.91 5.48 -0.42
N ARG A 9 12.89 5.00 0.30
CA ARG A 9 12.66 5.31 1.72
C ARG A 9 12.94 4.08 2.56
N MET A 10 13.64 4.26 3.68
CA MET A 10 13.98 3.17 4.59
C MET A 10 13.78 3.57 6.06
N ILE A 11 13.29 2.60 6.83
CA ILE A 11 13.13 2.72 8.28
C ILE A 11 13.99 1.62 8.92
N LYS A 12 14.85 2.00 9.87
CA LYS A 12 15.66 1.03 10.62
C LYS A 12 14.93 0.62 11.89
N TRP A 13 14.79 -0.69 12.10
CA TRP A 13 14.09 -1.27 13.25
C TRP A 13 15.04 -2.04 14.15
N ARG A 14 14.75 -2.02 15.45
CA ARG A 14 15.40 -2.86 16.46
C ARG A 14 14.35 -3.84 16.98
N ILE A 15 14.55 -5.12 16.71
CA ILE A 15 13.61 -6.17 17.11
C ILE A 15 14.33 -7.12 18.04
N LYS A 16 13.77 -7.35 19.23
CA LYS A 16 14.30 -8.31 20.20
C LYS A 16 14.21 -9.72 19.63
N ARG A 17 15.33 -10.45 19.61
CA ARG A 17 15.37 -11.83 19.10
C ARG A 17 14.35 -12.73 19.81
N GLY A 18 13.86 -13.75 19.09
CA GLY A 18 12.96 -14.77 19.65
C GLY A 18 11.50 -14.33 19.77
N ARG A 19 11.02 -13.38 18.94
CA ARG A 19 9.58 -13.05 18.85
C ARG A 19 8.79 -14.25 18.32
N HIS A 20 7.59 -14.45 18.84
CA HIS A 20 6.68 -15.48 18.33
C HIS A 20 6.29 -15.21 16.88
N LEU A 21 5.89 -16.26 16.14
CA LEU A 21 5.59 -16.14 14.71
C LEU A 21 4.51 -15.09 14.41
N HIS A 22 3.41 -15.09 15.17
CA HIS A 22 2.33 -14.10 15.03
C HIS A 22 2.82 -12.66 15.30
N GLU A 23 3.70 -12.48 16.28
CA GLU A 23 4.29 -11.19 16.62
C GLU A 23 5.22 -10.73 15.49
N ARG A 24 5.98 -11.64 14.86
CA ARG A 24 6.80 -11.34 13.68
C ARG A 24 5.95 -10.86 12.50
N TYR A 25 4.79 -11.48 12.24
CA TYR A 25 3.86 -11.03 11.21
C TYR A 25 3.27 -9.67 11.53
N SER A 26 2.86 -9.45 12.78
CA SER A 26 2.38 -8.16 13.28
C SER A 26 3.43 -7.05 13.11
N ILE A 27 4.70 -7.35 13.40
CA ILE A 27 5.83 -6.42 13.21
C ILE A 27 6.06 -6.16 11.73
N ALA A 28 6.11 -7.20 10.90
CA ALA A 28 6.31 -7.05 9.45
C ALA A 28 5.21 -6.22 8.80
N LEU A 29 3.95 -6.40 9.22
CA LEU A 29 2.83 -5.58 8.77
C LEU A 29 3.02 -4.11 9.17
N ALA A 30 3.39 -3.83 10.42
CA ALA A 30 3.65 -2.47 10.87
C ALA A 30 4.84 -1.81 10.14
N MET A 31 5.87 -2.59 9.81
CA MET A 31 7.02 -2.14 9.01
C MET A 31 6.57 -1.74 7.61
N MET A 32 5.86 -2.62 6.91
CA MET A 32 5.35 -2.38 5.55
C MET A 32 4.43 -1.15 5.53
N MET A 33 3.45 -1.07 6.44
CA MET A 33 2.49 0.04 6.46
C MET A 33 3.17 1.40 6.68
N ARG A 34 4.24 1.44 7.48
CA ARG A 34 5.02 2.67 7.72
C ARG A 34 5.87 3.05 6.51
N VAL A 35 6.54 2.09 5.88
CA VAL A 35 7.37 2.34 4.69
C VAL A 35 6.51 2.80 3.52
N ALA A 36 5.38 2.11 3.26
CA ALA A 36 4.43 2.48 2.20
C ALA A 36 3.97 3.93 2.35
N ARG A 37 3.51 4.33 3.54
CA ARG A 37 3.11 5.73 3.81
C ARG A 37 4.24 6.74 3.59
N GLN A 38 5.47 6.42 3.97
CA GLN A 38 6.60 7.32 3.73
C GLN A 38 6.95 7.44 2.25
N PHE A 39 6.83 6.35 1.50
CA PHE A 39 7.08 6.34 0.06
C PHE A 39 6.03 7.15 -0.70
N GLU A 40 4.75 6.93 -0.41
CA GLU A 40 3.65 7.70 -0.99
C GLU A 40 3.75 9.19 -0.65
N SER A 41 4.06 9.51 0.62
CA SER A 41 4.30 10.89 1.04
C SER A 41 5.49 11.53 0.32
N MET A 42 6.53 10.76 0.00
CA MET A 42 7.66 11.24 -0.79
C MET A 42 7.24 11.52 -2.23
N GLN A 43 6.49 10.63 -2.87
CA GLN A 43 5.98 10.84 -4.24
C GLN A 43 5.02 12.03 -4.32
N ALA A 44 4.24 12.28 -3.27
CA ALA A 44 3.38 13.45 -3.14
C ALA A 44 4.14 14.77 -2.87
N SER A 45 5.42 14.68 -2.46
CA SER A 45 6.23 15.85 -2.08
C SER A 45 6.98 16.46 -3.26
N PHE A 46 7.33 17.74 -3.14
CA PHE A 46 8.19 18.41 -4.11
C PHE A 46 9.63 17.84 -4.05
N PRO A 47 10.32 17.65 -5.18
CA PRO A 47 9.93 17.98 -6.56
C PRO A 47 9.22 16.84 -7.30
N PHE A 48 8.97 15.68 -6.67
CA PHE A 48 8.39 14.51 -7.32
C PHE A 48 6.99 14.80 -7.87
N ASN A 49 6.17 15.53 -7.12
CA ASN A 49 4.84 15.95 -7.56
C ASN A 49 4.82 16.88 -8.79
N LEU A 50 5.95 17.49 -9.18
CA LEU A 50 6.04 18.29 -10.40
C LEU A 50 6.17 17.44 -11.67
N VAL A 51 6.69 16.22 -11.52
CA VAL A 51 6.99 15.31 -12.63
C VAL A 51 5.97 14.17 -12.70
N THR A 52 5.35 13.82 -11.56
CA THR A 52 4.44 12.69 -11.42
C THR A 52 3.20 13.07 -10.59
N ASP A 53 1.99 12.77 -11.07
CA ASP A 53 0.73 12.89 -10.30
C ASP A 53 0.51 11.69 -9.34
N SER A 54 1.59 11.09 -8.85
CA SER A 54 1.64 9.69 -8.39
C SER A 54 1.62 9.51 -6.87
N GLY A 55 1.22 10.51 -6.09
CA GLY A 55 1.11 10.35 -4.63
C GLY A 55 -0.26 9.82 -4.21
N PHE A 56 -0.29 8.75 -3.42
CA PHE A 56 -1.48 8.15 -2.78
C PHE A 56 -2.62 7.84 -3.74
N SER A 57 -2.39 7.03 -4.79
CA SER A 57 -3.48 6.54 -5.65
C SER A 57 -4.49 5.72 -4.85
N GLY A 58 -5.70 5.56 -5.40
CA GLY A 58 -6.81 4.89 -4.73
C GLY A 58 -6.47 3.45 -4.29
N GLU A 59 -5.58 2.79 -5.05
CA GLU A 59 -5.19 1.40 -4.85
C GLU A 59 -3.85 1.17 -4.12
N ASP A 60 -2.96 2.16 -4.01
CA ASP A 60 -1.54 1.91 -3.69
C ASP A 60 -1.36 1.16 -2.35
N LEU A 61 -1.84 1.76 -1.26
CA LEU A 61 -1.73 1.18 0.09
C LEU A 61 -2.50 -0.15 0.23
N VAL A 62 -3.63 -0.28 -0.47
CA VAL A 62 -4.45 -1.51 -0.43
C VAL A 62 -3.77 -2.63 -1.20
N SER A 63 -3.06 -2.31 -2.27
CA SER A 63 -2.28 -3.25 -3.09
C SER A 63 -1.06 -3.77 -2.34
N ASP A 64 -0.34 -2.88 -1.63
CA ASP A 64 0.74 -3.27 -0.72
C ASP A 64 0.23 -4.24 0.36
N LEU A 65 -0.93 -3.93 0.94
CA LEU A 65 -1.56 -4.78 1.95
C LEU A 65 -1.95 -6.15 1.36
N LEU A 66 -2.52 -6.18 0.16
CA LEU A 66 -2.85 -7.43 -0.53
C LEU A 66 -1.59 -8.25 -0.80
N GLY A 67 -0.51 -7.61 -1.24
CA GLY A 67 0.80 -8.24 -1.44
C GLY A 67 1.33 -8.89 -0.17
N PHE A 68 1.24 -8.21 0.97
CA PHE A 68 1.60 -8.77 2.28
C PHE A 68 0.79 -10.03 2.58
N TYR A 69 -0.55 -9.98 2.48
CA TYR A 69 -1.38 -11.15 2.78
C TYR A 69 -1.18 -12.32 1.82
N ARG A 70 -0.81 -12.05 0.57
CA ARG A 70 -0.43 -13.10 -0.39
C ARG A 70 0.80 -13.87 0.04
N VAL A 71 1.77 -13.21 0.66
CA VAL A 71 3.00 -13.86 1.14
C VAL A 71 2.77 -14.60 2.46
N PHE A 72 2.01 -14.01 3.38
CA PHE A 72 1.95 -14.48 4.77
C PHE A 72 0.75 -15.37 5.11
N SER A 73 -0.33 -15.35 4.33
CA SER A 73 -1.57 -16.04 4.69
C SER A 73 -2.23 -16.78 3.52
N ILE A 74 -2.50 -16.11 2.40
CA ILE A 74 -3.30 -16.67 1.30
C ILE A 74 -2.61 -16.43 -0.05
N PRO A 75 -1.82 -17.39 -0.56
CA PRO A 75 -1.10 -17.23 -1.82
C PRO A 75 -1.99 -16.90 -3.04
N SER A 76 -3.20 -17.47 -3.08
CA SER A 76 -4.20 -17.25 -4.14
C SER A 76 -5.52 -16.70 -3.57
N PRO A 77 -5.66 -15.37 -3.40
CA PRO A 77 -6.85 -14.77 -2.81
C PRO A 77 -7.98 -14.54 -3.83
N PHE A 78 -7.78 -14.87 -5.10
CA PHE A 78 -8.68 -14.48 -6.19
C PHE A 78 -10.08 -15.10 -6.09
N GLU A 79 -10.20 -16.31 -5.53
CA GLU A 79 -11.51 -16.92 -5.27
C GLU A 79 -12.33 -16.16 -4.22
N ILE A 80 -11.64 -15.49 -3.28
CA ILE A 80 -12.24 -14.68 -2.22
C ILE A 80 -12.52 -13.26 -2.74
N LEU A 81 -11.56 -12.68 -3.47
CA LEU A 81 -11.67 -11.33 -4.02
C LEU A 81 -12.70 -11.22 -5.14
N ARG A 82 -12.89 -12.30 -5.91
CA ARG A 82 -13.82 -12.38 -7.04
C ARG A 82 -13.63 -11.19 -8.00
N PRO A 83 -12.45 -11.06 -8.62
CA PRO A 83 -12.20 -9.96 -9.56
C PRO A 83 -13.27 -9.97 -10.65
N VAL A 84 -13.78 -8.78 -10.97
CA VAL A 84 -14.73 -8.62 -12.06
C VAL A 84 -14.03 -8.86 -13.41
N SER A 85 -14.81 -9.09 -14.47
CA SER A 85 -14.24 -9.20 -15.81
C SER A 85 -13.59 -7.88 -16.24
N LYS A 86 -12.73 -7.95 -17.26
CA LYS A 86 -12.07 -6.75 -17.81
C LYS A 86 -13.09 -5.73 -18.29
N GLU A 87 -14.15 -6.18 -18.95
CA GLU A 87 -15.24 -5.35 -19.46
C GLU A 87 -15.94 -4.61 -18.31
N GLU A 88 -16.24 -5.31 -17.22
CA GLU A 88 -16.84 -4.71 -16.02
C GLU A 88 -15.90 -3.74 -15.29
N ALA A 89 -14.60 -3.99 -15.31
CA ALA A 89 -13.60 -3.06 -14.78
C ALA A 89 -13.53 -1.79 -15.64
N LEU A 90 -13.51 -1.94 -16.97
CA LEU A 90 -13.49 -0.82 -17.92
C LEU A 90 -14.76 0.04 -17.83
N LYS A 91 -15.94 -0.55 -17.65
CA LYS A 91 -17.18 0.22 -17.41
C LYS A 91 -17.05 1.18 -16.23
N ARG A 92 -16.41 0.74 -15.13
CA ARG A 92 -16.17 1.58 -13.95
C ARG A 92 -15.13 2.65 -14.23
N TRP A 93 -14.06 2.30 -14.96
CA TRP A 93 -13.05 3.26 -15.39
C TRP A 93 -13.66 4.36 -16.27
N ASP A 94 -14.50 4.00 -17.25
CA ASP A 94 -15.12 4.96 -18.17
C ASP A 94 -16.13 5.86 -17.46
N TYR A 95 -16.82 5.35 -16.43
CA TYR A 95 -17.80 6.12 -15.66
C TYR A 95 -17.17 7.03 -14.59
N TYR A 96 -16.24 6.49 -13.80
CA TYR A 96 -15.64 7.19 -12.66
C TYR A 96 -14.35 7.92 -13.02
N GLY A 97 -13.73 7.61 -14.16
CA GLY A 97 -12.43 8.13 -14.54
C GLY A 97 -11.25 7.31 -13.98
N PRO A 98 -10.02 7.79 -14.23
CA PRO A 98 -8.81 7.07 -13.85
C PRO A 98 -8.66 6.94 -12.34
N ILE A 99 -8.20 5.77 -11.89
CA ILE A 99 -8.07 5.46 -10.47
C ILE A 99 -7.12 6.41 -9.72
N GLY A 100 -6.06 6.89 -10.38
CA GLY A 100 -5.09 7.82 -9.81
C GLY A 100 -5.66 9.19 -9.42
N SER A 101 -6.83 9.57 -9.97
CA SER A 101 -7.57 10.78 -9.57
C SER A 101 -8.27 10.63 -8.22
N TYR A 102 -8.36 9.42 -7.68
CA TYR A 102 -8.91 9.15 -6.36
C TYR A 102 -7.77 8.96 -5.38
N LYS A 103 -7.70 9.78 -4.33
CA LYS A 103 -6.67 9.66 -3.31
C LYS A 103 -7.14 8.77 -2.15
N ASN A 104 -6.28 7.85 -1.72
CA ASN A 104 -6.55 6.98 -0.58
C ASN A 104 -5.32 6.83 0.33
N GLU A 105 -5.31 7.61 1.41
CA GLU A 105 -4.24 7.58 2.42
C GLU A 105 -4.44 6.51 3.50
N ASN A 106 -5.51 5.71 3.37
CA ASN A 106 -5.87 4.67 4.31
C ASN A 106 -5.62 3.28 3.72
N PHE A 107 -5.37 2.31 4.60
CA PHE A 107 -5.35 0.89 4.26
C PHE A 107 -6.78 0.31 4.13
N LEU A 108 -7.73 1.11 3.64
CA LEU A 108 -9.13 0.72 3.43
C LEU A 108 -9.40 0.61 1.93
N SER A 109 -10.23 -0.34 1.53
CA SER A 109 -10.58 -0.50 0.12
C SER A 109 -11.41 0.70 -0.36
N LEU A 110 -10.98 1.37 -1.43
CA LEU A 110 -11.84 2.30 -2.16
C LEU A 110 -12.73 1.50 -3.12
N LEU A 111 -14.03 1.52 -2.87
CA LEU A 111 -15.02 0.75 -3.63
C LEU A 111 -15.64 1.60 -4.73
N PHE A 112 -15.74 1.02 -5.92
CA PHE A 112 -16.39 1.60 -7.11
C PHE A 112 -17.67 0.82 -7.42
N PRO A 113 -18.84 1.36 -7.03
CA PRO A 113 -20.14 0.73 -7.30
C PRO A 113 -20.35 0.46 -8.79
N ASP A 114 -21.19 -0.51 -9.11
CA ASP A 114 -21.62 -0.73 -10.49
C ASP A 114 -22.50 0.45 -10.95
N PRO A 115 -22.10 1.22 -11.97
CA PRO A 115 -22.82 2.44 -12.36
C PRO A 115 -24.19 2.15 -13.00
N GLU A 116 -24.38 0.96 -13.58
CA GLU A 116 -25.66 0.57 -14.20
C GLU A 116 -26.68 0.14 -13.14
N LYS A 117 -26.22 -0.56 -12.09
CA LYS A 117 -27.07 -1.07 -11.01
C LYS A 117 -27.31 -0.05 -9.89
N PHE A 118 -26.30 0.74 -9.58
CA PHE A 118 -26.33 1.70 -8.46
C PHE A 118 -26.16 3.12 -8.97
N ARG A 119 -27.11 3.55 -9.82
CA ARG A 119 -27.12 4.89 -10.42
C ARG A 119 -26.96 5.96 -9.34
N ASN A 120 -26.06 6.92 -9.57
CA ASN A 120 -25.69 8.02 -8.66
C ASN A 120 -24.83 7.63 -7.43
N SER A 121 -24.41 6.36 -7.31
CA SER A 121 -23.51 5.98 -6.22
C SER A 121 -22.09 6.47 -6.48
N LYS A 122 -21.51 7.12 -5.48
CA LYS A 122 -20.14 7.63 -5.52
C LYS A 122 -19.14 6.59 -5.01
N PRO A 123 -17.87 6.65 -5.45
CA PRO A 123 -16.81 5.87 -4.85
C PRO A 123 -16.73 6.14 -3.34
N ARG A 124 -16.49 5.09 -2.55
CA ARG A 124 -16.53 5.17 -1.09
C ARG A 124 -15.54 4.21 -0.44
N LEU A 125 -15.06 4.57 0.74
CA LEU A 125 -14.29 3.63 1.55
C LEU A 125 -15.17 2.47 2.01
N GLY A 126 -14.58 1.29 2.01
CA GLY A 126 -15.18 0.03 2.44
C GLY A 126 -14.27 -0.74 3.38
N TYR A 127 -14.82 -1.82 3.94
CA TYR A 127 -14.05 -2.76 4.74
C TYR A 127 -13.19 -3.65 3.85
N LEU A 128 -12.00 -3.98 4.35
CA LEU A 128 -11.16 -4.99 3.75
C LEU A 128 -11.84 -6.37 3.79
N PRO A 129 -11.54 -7.27 2.85
CA PRO A 129 -11.88 -8.68 3.00
C PRO A 129 -11.39 -9.25 4.34
N SER A 130 -12.13 -10.20 4.92
CA SER A 130 -11.83 -10.75 6.26
C SER A 130 -10.41 -11.31 6.37
N PHE A 131 -9.91 -11.95 5.30
CA PHE A 131 -8.55 -12.49 5.29
C PHE A 131 -7.48 -11.41 5.45
N MET A 132 -7.74 -10.20 4.94
CA MET A 132 -6.84 -9.04 5.05
C MET A 132 -6.95 -8.32 6.40
N GLN A 133 -7.65 -8.90 7.36
CA GLN A 133 -7.80 -8.39 8.73
C GLN A 133 -7.25 -9.37 9.77
N THR A 134 -6.62 -10.47 9.34
CA THR A 134 -6.17 -11.56 10.22
C THR A 134 -4.89 -11.23 10.99
N VAL A 135 -4.11 -10.25 10.53
CA VAL A 135 -2.91 -9.76 11.22
C VAL A 135 -3.14 -8.32 11.67
N ILE A 136 -2.97 -8.08 12.97
CA ILE A 136 -3.04 -6.74 13.55
C ILE A 136 -1.64 -6.12 13.53
N PRO A 137 -1.46 -4.89 13.01
CA PRO A 137 -0.15 -4.25 12.98
C PRO A 137 0.38 -4.00 14.39
N TYR A 138 1.67 -4.25 14.59
CA TYR A 138 2.32 -4.09 15.88
C TYR A 138 2.23 -2.64 16.38
N ASN A 139 1.76 -2.47 17.62
CA ASN A 139 1.54 -1.16 18.24
C ASN A 139 2.21 -1.00 19.63
N ASN A 140 2.79 -2.07 20.20
CA ASN A 140 3.36 -2.04 21.55
C ASN A 140 4.83 -1.60 21.58
N PHE A 141 5.10 -0.36 21.20
CA PHE A 141 6.46 0.19 21.19
C PHE A 141 7.04 0.46 22.59
N LYS A 142 6.19 0.43 23.64
CA LYS A 142 6.61 0.65 25.04
C LYS A 142 7.24 -0.58 25.69
N SER A 143 7.00 -1.79 25.15
CA SER A 143 7.52 -3.04 25.72
C SER A 143 9.04 -3.20 25.64
N GLY A 144 9.72 -2.39 24.82
CA GLY A 144 11.14 -2.57 24.49
C GLY A 144 11.44 -3.76 23.56
N ASN A 145 10.42 -4.54 23.14
CA ASN A 145 10.61 -5.66 22.21
C ASN A 145 10.84 -5.19 20.77
N VAL A 146 10.27 -4.03 20.41
CA VAL A 146 10.38 -3.45 19.08
C VAL A 146 10.56 -1.95 19.24
N GLY A 147 11.60 -1.41 18.63
CA GLY A 147 11.90 0.01 18.58
C GLY A 147 12.27 0.45 17.18
N ILE A 148 12.16 1.75 16.93
CA ILE A 148 12.58 2.34 15.66
C ILE A 148 13.88 3.09 15.90
N ALA A 149 14.93 2.69 15.19
CA ALA A 149 16.25 3.29 15.30
C ALA A 149 16.39 4.54 14.41
N SER A 150 15.72 4.57 13.25
CA SER A 150 15.71 5.72 12.34
C SER A 150 14.47 5.66 11.44
N GLN A 151 13.85 6.82 11.17
CA GLN A 151 12.61 6.94 10.39
C GLN A 151 12.78 7.69 9.06
N ASP A 152 13.89 8.39 8.84
CA ASP A 152 14.01 9.32 7.70
C ASP A 152 15.13 8.91 6.74
N GLY A 153 15.41 7.61 6.66
CA GLY A 153 16.43 7.12 5.74
C GLY A 153 15.99 7.32 4.30
N VAL A 154 16.86 7.94 3.52
CA VAL A 154 16.73 8.11 2.06
C VAL A 154 17.98 7.51 1.43
N GLU A 155 17.79 6.67 0.42
CA GLU A 155 18.88 6.12 -0.40
C GLU A 155 18.71 6.62 -1.83
N VAL A 156 19.82 7.04 -2.45
CA VAL A 156 19.85 7.54 -3.83
C VAL A 156 20.88 6.72 -4.59
N ASP A 157 20.43 5.98 -5.60
CA ASP A 157 21.30 5.20 -6.49
C ASP A 157 21.27 5.80 -7.91
N THR A 158 22.43 5.87 -8.54
CA THR A 158 22.63 6.45 -9.87
C THR A 158 23.26 5.42 -10.80
N HIS A 159 22.49 4.96 -11.79
CA HIS A 159 22.98 4.06 -12.83
C HIS A 159 23.27 4.81 -14.14
N PHE A 160 24.43 4.51 -14.72
CA PHE A 160 24.80 4.95 -16.06
C PHE A 160 24.35 3.90 -17.07
N LEU A 161 23.41 4.25 -17.94
CA LEU A 161 23.09 3.44 -19.11
C LEU A 161 24.05 3.85 -20.24
N GLY A 162 24.99 2.96 -20.53
CA GLY A 162 25.88 2.99 -21.69
C GLY A 162 25.10 2.77 -22.98
#